data_AF-X1Q6B0-F1
#
_entry.id   AF-X1Q6B0-F1
#
_cell.length_a   1.000
_cell.length_b   1.000
_cell.length_c   1.000
_cell.angle_alpha   90.00
_cell.angle_beta   90.00
_cell.angle_gamma   90.00
#
_symmetry.space_group_name_H-M   'P 1'
#
loop_
_entity.id
_entity.type
_entity.pdbx_description
1 polymer ?
#
loop_
_entity_poly.entity_id
_entity_poly.type
_entity_poly.pdbx_seq_one_letter_code
_entity_poly.pdbx_strand_id
1 'polypeptide(L)'
;MTKNVPTRAEALALLREYNKTDSLLKHALCVEGVMRYMARKRGKDENKWGVVGLVHDLDYEQFPNEHCHKTEEILSAHDWPEEYVRAIISHGWGV
;
A
#
# COMPACT_ATOMS: atom_id res chain seq x y z
N MET A 1 -15.95 15.57 -1.90
CA MET A 1 -15.86 14.50 -0.87
C MET A 1 -14.47 14.59 -0.25
N THR A 2 -14.36 14.54 1.07
CA THR A 2 -13.07 14.63 1.78
C THR A 2 -12.36 13.28 1.70
N LYS A 3 -11.30 13.19 0.90
CA LYS A 3 -10.44 12.01 0.80
C LYS A 3 -9.89 11.66 2.18
N ASN A 4 -10.00 10.39 2.59
CA ASN A 4 -9.59 9.95 3.91
C ASN A 4 -8.13 9.51 3.89
N VAL A 5 -7.25 10.22 4.60
CA VAL A 5 -5.84 9.79 4.74
C VAL A 5 -5.81 8.65 5.77
N PRO A 6 -5.47 7.42 5.37
CA PRO A 6 -5.50 6.29 6.27
C PRO A 6 -4.38 6.37 7.31
N THR A 7 -4.68 5.92 8.52
CA THR A 7 -3.67 5.60 9.52
C THR A 7 -2.94 4.31 9.16
N ARG A 8 -1.73 4.12 9.71
CA ARG A 8 -0.99 2.85 9.59
C ARG A 8 -1.81 1.65 10.09
N ALA A 9 -2.61 1.84 11.15
CA ALA A 9 -3.42 0.78 11.71
C ALA A 9 -4.54 0.33 10.75
N GLU A 10 -5.22 1.28 10.11
CA GLU A 10 -6.24 0.99 9.09
C GLU A 10 -5.62 0.32 7.86
N ALA A 11 -4.46 0.81 7.40
CA ALA A 11 -3.73 0.19 6.29
C ALA A 11 -3.29 -1.26 6.61
N LEU A 12 -2.84 -1.51 7.85
CA LEU A 12 -2.47 -2.86 8.29
C LEU A 12 -3.68 -3.79 8.42
N ALA A 13 -4.81 -3.27 8.89
CA ALA A 13 -6.06 -4.03 8.96
C ALA A 13 -6.49 -4.45 7.55
N LEU A 14 -6.51 -3.51 6.61
CA LEU A 14 -6.82 -3.76 5.21
C LEU A 14 -5.87 -4.77 4.58
N LEU A 15 -4.55 -4.63 4.77
CA LEU A 15 -3.56 -5.59 4.29
C LEU A 15 -3.88 -7.01 4.77
N ARG A 16 -4.23 -7.17 6.06
CA ARG A 16 -4.57 -8.46 6.65
C ARG A 16 -5.89 -9.02 6.14
N GLU A 17 -6.77 -8.21 5.56
CA GLU A 17 -7.99 -8.70 4.92
C GLU A 17 -7.66 -9.43 3.62
N TYR A 18 -6.73 -8.88 2.82
CA TYR A 18 -6.37 -9.41 1.51
C TYR A 18 -5.21 -10.42 1.52
N ASN A 19 -4.25 -10.25 2.43
CA ASN A 19 -3.09 -11.12 2.57
C ASN A 19 -3.15 -11.89 3.90
N LYS A 20 -3.08 -13.22 3.84
CA LYS A 20 -3.13 -14.14 4.99
C LYS A 20 -1.80 -14.85 5.22
N THR A 21 -0.98 -14.98 4.18
CA THR A 21 0.26 -15.74 4.27
C THR A 21 1.34 -14.95 4.98
N ASP A 22 2.01 -15.59 5.95
CA ASP A 22 3.10 -15.02 6.74
C ASP A 22 4.21 -14.37 5.90
N SER A 23 4.57 -14.98 4.77
CA SER A 23 5.61 -14.45 3.88
C SER A 23 5.22 -13.11 3.27
N LEU A 24 3.98 -12.95 2.81
CA LEU A 24 3.47 -11.72 2.21
C LEU A 24 3.29 -10.62 3.25
N LEU A 25 2.80 -10.96 4.44
CA LEU A 25 2.74 -10.01 5.56
C LEU A 25 4.13 -9.53 5.98
N LYS A 26 5.12 -10.43 6.05
CA LYS A 26 6.51 -10.05 6.35
C LYS A 26 7.12 -9.18 5.25
N HIS A 27 6.87 -9.50 3.99
CA HIS A 27 7.30 -8.70 2.84
C HIS A 27 6.77 -7.27 2.92
N ALA A 28 5.46 -7.11 3.10
CA ALA A 28 4.83 -5.81 3.27
C ALA A 28 5.43 -4.98 4.42
N LEU A 29 5.68 -5.61 5.58
CA LEU A 29 6.33 -4.96 6.73
C LEU A 29 7.78 -4.56 6.46
N CYS A 30 8.53 -5.37 5.70
CA CYS A 30 9.88 -5.03 5.27
C CYS A 30 9.86 -3.81 4.33
N VAL A 31 8.97 -3.79 3.34
CA VAL A 31 8.84 -2.68 2.38
C VAL A 31 8.38 -1.40 3.08
N GLU A 32 7.46 -1.48 4.04
CA GLU A 32 7.14 -0.35 4.93
C GLU A 32 8.42 0.23 5.56
N GLY A 33 9.25 -0.61 6.19
CA GLY A 33 10.49 -0.18 6.83
C GLY A 33 11.45 0.53 5.87
N VAL A 34 11.63 -0.03 4.67
CA VAL A 34 12.45 0.56 3.60
C VAL A 34 11.90 1.91 3.18
N MET A 35 10.60 2.03 2.94
CA MET A 35 9.96 3.27 2.48
C MET A 35 10.05 4.37 3.53
N ARG A 36 9.89 4.05 4.81
CA ARG A 36 10.08 5.00 5.92
C ARG A 36 11.53 5.49 6.00
N TYR A 37 12.49 4.58 5.88
CA TYR A 37 13.91 4.95 5.85
C TYR A 37 14.23 5.88 4.68
N MET A 38 13.74 5.56 3.48
CA MET A 38 13.95 6.37 2.29
C MET A 38 13.27 7.74 2.39
N ALA A 39 12.06 7.80 2.95
CA ALA A 39 11.36 9.05 3.22
C ALA A 39 12.17 9.96 4.14
N ARG A 40 12.68 9.44 5.27
CA ARG A 40 13.55 10.17 6.20
C ARG A 40 14.78 10.73 5.50
N LYS A 41 15.48 9.89 4.73
CA LYS A 41 16.71 10.28 4.00
C LYS A 41 16.44 11.37 2.95
N ARG A 42 15.21 11.46 2.44
CA ARG A 42 14.80 12.42 1.41
C ARG A 42 13.99 13.61 1.96
N GLY A 43 13.85 13.74 3.29
CA GLY A 43 13.06 14.79 3.91
C GLY A 43 11.57 14.74 3.53
N LYS A 44 11.01 13.55 3.38
CA LYS A 44 9.59 13.30 3.07
C LYS A 44 8.85 12.75 4.28
N ASP A 45 7.53 12.74 4.20
CA ASP A 45 6.65 12.22 5.26
C ASP A 45 6.79 10.70 5.42
N GLU A 46 7.39 10.26 6.53
CA GLU A 46 7.58 8.84 6.85
C GLU A 46 6.27 8.08 7.02
N ASN A 47 5.21 8.71 7.53
CA ASN A 47 3.93 8.02 7.77
C ASN A 47 3.24 7.72 6.45
N LYS A 48 3.20 8.69 5.55
CA LYS A 48 2.67 8.52 4.20
C LYS A 48 3.39 7.41 3.43
N TRP A 49 4.72 7.49 3.36
CA TRP A 49 5.49 6.50 2.59
C TRP A 49 5.51 5.13 3.28
N GLY A 50 5.42 5.07 4.61
CA GLY A 50 5.22 3.82 5.33
C GLY A 50 3.91 3.13 4.95
N VAL A 51 2.79 3.87 4.90
CA VAL A 51 1.50 3.34 4.44
C VAL A 51 1.60 2.86 2.99
N VAL A 52 2.15 3.67 2.09
CA VAL A 52 2.31 3.30 0.66
C VAL A 52 3.11 1.99 0.53
N GLY A 53 4.22 1.85 1.25
CA GLY A 53 5.00 0.62 1.22
C GLY A 53 4.28 -0.58 1.83
N LEU A 54 3.49 -0.36 2.89
CA LEU A 54 2.77 -1.42 3.60
C LEU A 54 1.71 -2.09 2.73
N VAL A 55 1.01 -1.34 1.88
CA VAL A 55 -0.10 -1.87 1.07
C VAL A 55 0.24 -1.94 -0.43
N HIS A 56 1.52 -1.91 -0.80
CA HIS A 56 1.88 -1.89 -2.23
C HIS A 56 1.37 -3.14 -2.97
N ASP A 57 1.56 -4.32 -2.40
CA ASP A 57 1.09 -5.61 -2.92
C ASP A 57 -0.28 -6.02 -2.36
N LEU A 58 -1.21 -5.09 -2.14
CA LEU A 58 -2.47 -5.36 -1.44
C LEU A 58 -3.27 -6.51 -2.07
N ASP A 59 -3.31 -6.59 -3.40
CA ASP A 59 -4.10 -7.56 -4.14
C ASP A 59 -3.38 -8.88 -4.46
N TYR A 60 -2.06 -8.97 -4.23
CA TYR A 60 -1.21 -10.00 -4.84
C TYR A 60 -1.62 -11.43 -4.47
N GLU A 61 -2.00 -11.71 -3.22
CA GLU A 61 -2.36 -13.07 -2.77
C GLU A 61 -3.65 -13.58 -3.42
N GLN A 62 -4.66 -12.71 -3.60
CA GLN A 62 -6.00 -13.10 -4.06
C GLN A 62 -6.20 -12.88 -5.56
N PHE A 63 -5.52 -11.87 -6.14
CA PHE A 63 -5.71 -11.42 -7.51
C PHE A 63 -4.37 -11.26 -8.25
N PRO A 64 -3.52 -12.29 -8.33
CA PRO A 64 -2.18 -12.18 -8.91
C PRO A 64 -2.18 -11.77 -10.39
N ASN A 65 -3.24 -12.10 -11.14
CA ASN A 65 -3.35 -11.74 -12.57
C ASN A 65 -3.92 -10.33 -12.80
N GLU A 66 -4.41 -9.66 -11.76
CA GLU A 66 -4.98 -8.30 -11.80
C GLU A 66 -4.20 -7.36 -10.89
N HIS A 67 -2.95 -7.73 -10.59
CA HIS A 67 -2.08 -6.99 -9.69
C HIS A 67 -1.96 -5.52 -10.12
N CYS A 68 -1.95 -4.62 -9.14
CA CYS A 68 -2.09 -3.16 -9.29
C CYS A 68 -3.49 -2.67 -9.71
N HIS A 69 -4.17 -3.31 -10.67
CA HIS A 69 -5.54 -2.90 -11.04
C HIS A 69 -6.52 -3.13 -9.89
N LYS A 70 -6.44 -4.28 -9.23
CA LYS A 70 -7.34 -4.59 -8.12
C LYS A 70 -7.06 -3.72 -6.89
N THR A 71 -5.79 -3.41 -6.64
CA THR A 71 -5.38 -2.44 -5.62
C THR A 71 -5.98 -1.06 -5.88
N GLU A 72 -6.00 -0.58 -7.14
CA GLU A 72 -6.66 0.69 -7.48
C GLU A 72 -8.15 0.68 -7.13
N GLU A 73 -8.87 -0.38 -7.53
CA GLU A 73 -10.29 -0.55 -7.23
C GLU A 73 -10.57 -0.54 -5.73
N ILE A 74 -9.84 -1.36 -4.96
CA ILE A 74 -10.01 -1.48 -3.51
C ILE A 74 -9.75 -0.14 -2.83
N LEU A 75 -8.62 0.49 -3.09
CA LEU A 75 -8.24 1.73 -2.39
C LEU A 75 -9.16 2.90 -2.76
N SER A 76 -9.61 2.97 -4.01
CA SER A 76 -10.57 3.98 -4.46
C SER A 76 -11.93 3.79 -3.80
N ALA A 77 -12.39 2.54 -3.63
CA ALA A 77 -13.64 2.24 -2.92
C ALA A 77 -13.58 2.58 -1.41
N HIS A 78 -12.37 2.66 -0.84
CA HIS A 78 -12.13 3.11 0.53
C HIS A 78 -11.87 4.64 0.65
N ASP A 79 -12.11 5.42 -0.42
CA ASP A 79 -11.92 6.87 -0.47
C ASP A 79 -10.49 7.34 -0.12
N TRP A 80 -9.48 6.51 -0.44
CA TRP A 80 -8.07 6.88 -0.23
C TRP A 80 -7.66 8.06 -1.11
N PRO A 81 -6.65 8.84 -0.72
CA PRO A 81 -6.21 9.95 -1.55
C PRO A 81 -5.60 9.43 -2.86
N GLU A 82 -6.00 10.00 -3.99
CA GLU A 82 -5.48 9.63 -5.33
C GLU A 82 -3.94 9.59 -5.39
N GLU A 83 -3.26 10.47 -4.66
CA GLU A 83 -1.80 10.47 -4.60
C GLU A 83 -1.24 9.17 -3.99
N TYR A 84 -1.91 8.60 -2.99
CA TYR A 84 -1.54 7.32 -2.38
C TYR A 84 -1.80 6.20 -3.35
N VAL A 85 -3.01 6.15 -3.94
CA VAL A 85 -3.40 5.14 -4.93
C VAL A 85 -2.38 5.11 -6.08
N ARG A 86 -2.09 6.28 -6.65
CA ARG A 86 -1.10 6.43 -7.73
C ARG A 86 0.29 5.98 -7.29
N ALA A 87 0.76 6.40 -6.12
CA ALA A 87 2.08 6.02 -5.63
C ALA A 87 2.21 4.51 -5.41
N ILE A 88 1.12 3.87 -4.97
CA ILE A 88 1.03 2.43 -4.80
C ILE A 88 1.09 1.78 -6.18
N ILE A 89 0.12 1.95 -7.07
CA ILE A 89 0.04 1.19 -8.33
C ILE A 89 1.21 1.44 -9.29
N SER A 90 1.98 2.52 -9.10
CA SER A 90 3.17 2.79 -9.91
C SER A 90 4.31 1.77 -9.72
N HIS A 91 4.26 0.92 -8.68
CA HIS A 91 5.29 -0.10 -8.46
C HIS A 91 5.24 -1.24 -9.49
N GLY A 92 4.06 -1.57 -10.00
CA GLY A 92 3.84 -2.60 -11.02
C GLY A 92 3.85 -2.06 -12.45
N TRP A 93 4.72 -1.10 -12.78
CA TRP A 93 4.78 -0.55 -14.14
C TRP A 93 5.03 -1.65 -15.20
N GLY A 94 4.11 -1.80 -16.14
CA GLY A 94 4.19 -2.80 -17.21
C GLY A 94 3.53 -4.15 -16.88
N VAL A 95 2.87 -4.24 -15.71
CA VAL A 95 1.93 -5.30 -15.34
C VAL A 95 0.54 -4.95 -15.84
#